data_AF-A0AAN9SC62-F1
#
_entry.id   AF-A0AAN9SC62-F1
#
_cell.length_a   1.000
_cell.length_b   1.000
_cell.length_c   1.000
_cell.angle_alpha   90.00
_cell.angle_beta   90.00
_cell.angle_gamma   90.00
#
_symmetry.space_group_name_H-M   'P 1'
#
loop_
_entity.id
_entity.type
_entity.pdbx_description
1 polymer ?
#
loop_
_entity_poly.entity_id
_entity_poly.type
_entity_poly.pdbx_seq_one_letter_code
_entity_poly.pdbx_strand_id
1 'polypeptide(L)'
;MEIQTSLQHPNVLRLYGWFHDDDRVFLILEYAHKGELYNKLRKKGCFTERQAATGRLKIADFGWSVQSKSKRHTMCGTLDYLAPEMVERKGHDYAVDSWTLGIICYEFLYGAPPFEAERQDDTFRRIIKVDLSFPSTPFVSLDAKDLISQVCSYPGQSIFFQYTN
;
A
#
# COMPACT_ATOMS: atom_id res chain seq x y z
N MET A 1 -7.30 14.69 -11.73
CA MET A 1 -6.59 14.65 -13.03
C MET A 1 -5.28 15.44 -13.00
N GLU A 2 -5.24 16.67 -12.46
CA GLU A 2 -4.01 17.50 -12.44
C GLU A 2 -2.82 16.89 -11.70
N ILE A 3 -3.08 16.12 -10.62
CA ILE A 3 -2.01 15.49 -9.83
C ILE A 3 -1.22 14.49 -10.69
N GLN A 4 -1.90 13.58 -11.40
CA GLN A 4 -1.18 12.55 -12.17
C GLN A 4 -0.45 13.14 -13.38
N THR A 5 -0.95 14.22 -13.98
CA THR A 5 -0.29 14.89 -15.12
C THR A 5 1.04 15.53 -14.73
N SER A 6 1.20 15.96 -13.46
CA SER A 6 2.44 16.58 -12.97
C SER A 6 3.46 15.58 -12.41
N LEU A 7 3.09 14.31 -12.20
CA LEU A 7 3.98 13.27 -11.68
C LEU A 7 4.83 12.65 -12.80
N GLN A 8 6.14 12.96 -12.79
CA GLN A 8 7.13 12.34 -13.67
C GLN A 8 8.16 11.58 -12.83
N HIS A 9 7.94 10.28 -12.66
CA HIS A 9 8.84 9.41 -11.90
C HIS A 9 8.92 8.01 -12.55
N PRO A 10 10.09 7.35 -12.57
CA PRO A 10 10.25 6.01 -13.14
C PRO A 10 9.32 4.94 -12.54
N ASN A 11 8.90 5.13 -11.28
CA ASN A 11 7.98 4.25 -10.54
C ASN A 11 6.53 4.76 -10.46
N VAL A 12 6.16 5.73 -11.29
CA VAL A 12 4.75 6.14 -11.46
C VAL A 12 4.35 5.85 -12.90
N LEU A 13 3.13 5.34 -13.10
CA LEU A 13 2.56 5.12 -14.42
C LEU A 13 2.19 6.47 -15.03
N ARG A 14 2.89 6.85 -16.10
CA ARG A 14 2.73 8.17 -16.69
C ARG A 14 1.36 8.31 -17.35
N LEU A 15 0.69 9.43 -17.09
CA LEU A 15 -0.47 9.90 -17.85
C LEU A 15 0.04 10.82 -18.97
N TYR A 16 -0.14 10.40 -20.22
CA TYR A 16 0.25 11.21 -21.38
C TYR A 16 -0.80 12.28 -21.71
N GLY A 17 -2.06 12.02 -21.41
CA GLY A 17 -3.16 12.94 -21.64
C GLY A 17 -4.50 12.28 -21.35
N TRP A 18 -5.57 13.04 -21.50
CA TRP A 18 -6.93 12.55 -21.36
C TRP A 18 -7.84 13.34 -22.30
N PHE A 19 -8.95 12.74 -22.67
CA PHE A 19 -10.03 13.39 -23.42
C PHE A 19 -11.36 12.80 -22.95
N HIS A 20 -12.46 13.39 -23.38
CA HIS A 20 -13.79 12.90 -23.01
C HIS A 20 -14.77 13.11 -24.16
N ASP A 21 -15.83 12.32 -24.16
CA ASP A 21 -17.06 12.61 -24.89
C ASP A 21 -18.16 12.99 -23.88
N ASP A 22 -19.42 12.98 -24.30
CA ASP A 22 -20.56 13.33 -23.44
C ASP A 22 -20.81 12.30 -22.32
N ASP A 23 -20.36 11.06 -22.50
CA ASP A 23 -20.69 9.94 -21.62
C ASP A 23 -19.47 9.39 -20.85
N ARG A 24 -18.24 9.64 -21.35
CA ARG A 24 -17.04 8.91 -20.92
C ARG A 24 -15.80 9.79 -20.89
N VAL A 25 -14.94 9.48 -19.93
CA VAL A 25 -13.58 10.04 -19.81
C VAL A 25 -12.57 8.96 -20.22
N PHE A 26 -11.66 9.31 -21.12
CA PHE A 26 -10.60 8.45 -21.64
C PHE A 26 -9.24 8.92 -21.12
N LEU A 27 -8.47 8.00 -20.54
CA LEU A 27 -7.12 8.25 -20.05
C LEU A 27 -6.09 7.60 -20.98
N ILE A 28 -5.11 8.37 -21.44
CA ILE A 28 -3.99 7.89 -22.27
C ILE A 28 -2.80 7.64 -21.33
N LEU A 29 -2.60 6.38 -20.94
CA LEU A 29 -1.59 5.98 -19.97
C LEU A 29 -0.38 5.30 -20.64
N GLU A 30 0.76 5.32 -19.95
CA GLU A 30 1.91 4.45 -20.26
C GLU A 30 1.50 2.97 -20.27
N TYR A 31 1.92 2.25 -21.31
CA TYR A 31 1.59 0.84 -21.43
C TYR A 31 2.46 -0.05 -20.53
N ALA A 32 1.84 -0.64 -19.50
CA ALA A 32 2.49 -1.59 -18.59
C ALA A 32 2.30 -3.05 -19.06
N HIS A 33 3.06 -3.46 -20.08
CA HIS A 33 2.97 -4.80 -20.69
C HIS A 33 3.13 -5.99 -19.72
N LYS A 34 3.74 -5.76 -18.55
CA LYS A 34 4.00 -6.80 -17.56
C LYS A 34 2.79 -7.15 -16.70
N GLY A 35 1.65 -6.46 -16.87
CA GLY A 35 0.42 -6.69 -16.12
C GLY A 35 0.52 -6.33 -14.64
N GLU A 36 -0.55 -6.62 -13.91
CA GLU A 36 -0.71 -6.27 -12.50
C GLU A 36 0.15 -7.14 -11.57
N LEU A 37 0.64 -6.51 -10.50
CA LEU A 37 1.44 -7.17 -9.48
C LEU A 37 0.62 -8.20 -8.70
N TYR A 38 -0.62 -7.86 -8.36
CA TYR A 38 -1.55 -8.75 -7.66
C TYR A 38 -1.72 -10.09 -8.37
N ASN A 39 -1.94 -10.05 -9.70
CA ASN A 39 -2.05 -11.25 -10.52
C ASN A 39 -0.77 -12.11 -10.52
N LYS A 40 0.40 -11.49 -10.42
CA LYS A 40 1.67 -12.23 -10.31
C LYS A 40 1.85 -12.84 -8.94
N LEU A 41 1.49 -12.11 -7.89
CA LEU A 41 1.54 -12.60 -6.52
C LEU A 41 0.64 -13.81 -6.36
N ARG A 42 -0.63 -13.70 -6.76
CA ARG A 42 -1.59 -14.83 -6.73
C ARG A 42 -1.10 -16.07 -7.47
N LYS A 43 -0.44 -15.91 -8.62
CA LYS A 43 0.11 -17.03 -9.40
C LYS A 43 1.31 -17.69 -8.71
N LYS A 44 2.12 -16.92 -7.97
CA LYS A 44 3.30 -17.41 -7.27
C LYS A 44 3.04 -17.86 -5.83
N GLY A 45 1.96 -17.41 -5.21
CA GLY A 45 1.77 -17.48 -3.76
C GLY A 45 2.51 -16.33 -3.09
N CYS A 46 3.85 -16.40 -3.03
CA CYS A 46 4.70 -15.37 -2.44
C CYS A 46 5.93 -15.06 -3.31
N PHE A 47 6.64 -13.99 -2.98
CA PHE A 47 7.93 -13.60 -3.53
C PHE A 47 9.04 -13.88 -2.53
N THR A 48 10.23 -14.18 -3.04
CA THR A 48 11.42 -14.16 -2.19
C THR A 48 11.76 -12.71 -1.83
N GLU A 49 12.47 -12.50 -0.72
CA GLU A 49 12.91 -11.15 -0.31
C GLU A 49 13.65 -10.41 -1.42
N ARG A 50 14.53 -11.12 -2.15
CA ARG A 50 15.24 -10.54 -3.30
C ARG A 50 14.27 -10.11 -4.40
N GLN A 51 13.23 -10.88 -4.70
CA GLN A 51 12.23 -10.52 -5.70
C GLN A 51 11.40 -9.31 -5.26
N ALA A 52 10.99 -9.28 -3.98
CA ALA A 52 10.27 -8.16 -3.40
C ALA A 52 11.11 -6.87 -3.43
N ALA A 53 12.39 -6.95 -3.05
CA ALA A 53 13.29 -5.78 -2.96
C ALA A 53 13.77 -5.24 -4.31
N THR A 54 13.89 -6.09 -5.34
CA THR A 54 14.45 -5.68 -6.66
C THR A 54 13.39 -5.46 -7.74
N GLY A 55 12.12 -5.71 -7.42
CA GLY A 55 11.01 -5.51 -8.33
C GLY A 55 10.88 -4.05 -8.77
N ARG A 56 10.95 -3.80 -10.08
CA ARG A 56 10.60 -2.48 -10.63
C ARG A 56 9.08 -2.37 -10.75
N LEU A 57 8.48 -1.65 -9.81
CA LEU A 57 7.04 -1.42 -9.76
C LEU A 57 6.70 0.00 -10.22
N LYS A 58 5.51 0.16 -10.80
CA LYS A 58 4.93 1.45 -11.12
C LYS A 58 3.59 1.57 -10.40
N ILE A 59 3.42 2.64 -9.62
CA ILE A 59 2.15 2.99 -9.00
C ILE A 59 1.22 3.52 -10.08
N ALA A 60 -0.02 3.06 -10.07
CA ALA A 60 -1.09 3.47 -10.96
C ALA A 60 -2.34 3.80 -10.14
N ASP A 61 -3.36 4.32 -10.81
CA ASP A 61 -4.66 4.68 -10.21
C ASP A 61 -4.60 5.77 -9.12
N PHE A 62 -4.47 7.01 -9.58
CA PHE A 62 -4.49 8.21 -8.74
C PHE A 62 -5.91 8.78 -8.57
N GLY A 63 -6.96 7.98 -8.82
CA GLY A 63 -8.36 8.44 -8.78
C GLY A 63 -8.80 8.97 -7.41
N TRP A 64 -8.12 8.53 -6.35
CA TRP A 64 -8.34 8.95 -4.96
C TRP A 64 -7.24 9.85 -4.41
N SER A 65 -6.21 10.15 -5.22
CA SER A 65 -5.13 11.04 -4.81
C SER A 65 -5.66 12.46 -4.69
N VAL A 66 -5.34 13.09 -3.57
CA VAL A 66 -5.68 14.50 -3.34
C VAL A 66 -4.55 15.15 -2.58
N GLN A 67 -4.24 16.37 -2.98
CA GLN A 67 -3.31 17.23 -2.29
C GLN A 67 -4.09 17.94 -1.17
N SER A 68 -3.94 17.48 0.08
CA SER A 68 -4.63 18.06 1.23
C SER A 68 -3.64 18.49 2.29
N LYS A 69 -3.86 19.67 2.88
CA LYS A 69 -3.16 20.17 4.09
C LYS A 69 -3.94 19.83 5.39
N SER A 70 -5.07 19.13 5.28
CA SER A 70 -6.01 18.87 6.37
C SER A 70 -6.30 17.37 6.52
N LYS A 71 -6.49 16.92 7.77
CA LYS A 71 -6.83 15.54 8.12
C LYS A 71 -8.18 15.13 7.51
N ARG A 72 -8.28 13.90 7.02
CA ARG A 72 -9.47 13.37 6.32
C ARG A 72 -10.22 12.31 7.14
N HIS A 73 -11.49 12.10 6.79
CA HIS A 73 -12.42 11.16 7.46
C HIS A 73 -13.07 10.15 6.49
N THR A 74 -12.78 10.21 5.18
CA THR A 74 -13.39 9.33 4.17
C THR A 74 -12.77 7.92 4.24
N MET A 75 -13.61 6.89 4.34
CA MET A 75 -13.20 5.48 4.31
C MET A 75 -13.17 4.97 2.86
N CYS A 76 -11.98 4.82 2.29
CA CYS A 76 -11.79 4.30 0.93
C CYS A 76 -10.53 3.40 0.89
N GLY A 77 -10.61 2.25 0.23
CA GLY A 77 -9.54 1.26 0.12
C GLY A 77 -10.06 -0.18 0.19
N THR A 78 -9.25 -1.16 -0.22
CA THR A 78 -9.50 -2.58 0.09
C THR A 78 -9.28 -2.76 1.60
N LEU A 79 -10.25 -3.37 2.29
CA LEU A 79 -10.34 -3.37 3.76
C LEU A 79 -9.05 -3.83 4.46
N ASP A 80 -8.34 -4.79 3.86
CA ASP A 80 -7.16 -5.43 4.43
C ASP A 80 -5.92 -4.52 4.48
N TYR A 81 -5.97 -3.35 3.84
CA TYR A 81 -4.89 -2.38 3.76
C TYR A 81 -5.14 -1.13 4.61
N LEU A 82 -6.30 -1.03 5.27
CA LEU A 82 -6.66 0.13 6.07
C LEU A 82 -5.78 0.25 7.31
N ALA A 83 -5.32 1.48 7.57
CA ALA A 83 -4.62 1.80 8.81
C ALA A 83 -5.59 1.82 10.01
N PRO A 84 -5.12 1.53 11.24
CA PRO A 84 -5.96 1.49 12.44
C PRO A 84 -6.77 2.77 12.66
N GLU A 85 -6.14 3.93 12.47
CA GLU A 85 -6.79 5.24 12.61
C GLU A 85 -7.90 5.46 11.58
N MET A 86 -7.82 4.85 10.40
CA MET A 86 -8.88 4.91 9.39
C MET A 86 -10.07 4.04 9.80
N VAL A 87 -9.82 2.85 10.36
CA VAL A 87 -10.87 1.96 10.90
C VAL A 87 -11.57 2.61 12.08
N GLU A 88 -10.81 3.28 12.95
CA GLU A 88 -11.30 4.05 14.09
C GLU A 88 -11.95 5.41 13.70
N ARG A 89 -12.00 5.74 12.40
CA ARG A 89 -12.53 7.01 11.85
C ARG A 89 -11.86 8.28 12.42
N LYS A 90 -10.63 8.14 12.90
CA LYS A 90 -9.80 9.26 13.37
C LYS A 90 -9.26 10.03 12.15
N GLY A 91 -8.91 11.29 12.39
CA GLY A 91 -8.27 12.10 11.37
C GLY A 91 -6.87 11.57 11.05
N HIS A 92 -6.65 11.18 9.80
CA HIS A 92 -5.40 10.62 9.31
C HIS A 92 -4.63 11.62 8.41
N ASP A 93 -3.34 11.40 8.27
CA ASP A 93 -2.44 12.14 7.38
C ASP A 93 -1.71 11.19 6.41
N TYR A 94 -0.56 11.59 5.87
CA TYR A 94 0.23 10.79 4.92
C TYR A 94 0.83 9.52 5.55
N ALA A 95 0.83 9.35 6.88
CA ALA A 95 1.37 8.17 7.54
C ALA A 95 0.62 6.87 7.18
N VAL A 96 -0.63 6.96 6.71
CA VAL A 96 -1.41 5.82 6.23
C VAL A 96 -0.76 5.13 5.02
N ASP A 97 0.02 5.86 4.23
CA ASP A 97 0.74 5.32 3.08
C ASP A 97 1.89 4.41 3.53
N SER A 98 2.58 4.78 4.62
CA SER A 98 3.59 3.93 5.25
C SER A 98 2.97 2.64 5.76
N TRP A 99 1.85 2.72 6.50
CA TRP A 99 1.13 1.51 6.93
C TRP A 99 0.81 0.59 5.75
N THR A 100 0.22 1.15 4.69
CA THR A 100 -0.13 0.40 3.47
C THR A 100 1.09 -0.26 2.83
N LEU A 101 2.24 0.42 2.81
CA LEU A 101 3.50 -0.16 2.33
C LEU A 101 3.91 -1.38 3.16
N GLY A 102 3.77 -1.33 4.47
CA GLY A 102 4.04 -2.46 5.36
C GLY A 102 3.15 -3.66 5.09
N ILE A 103 1.84 -3.43 4.86
CA ILE A 103 0.88 -4.47 4.45
C ILE A 103 1.30 -5.13 3.14
N ILE A 104 1.65 -4.32 2.12
CA ILE A 104 2.08 -4.81 0.81
C ILE A 104 3.39 -5.61 0.92
N CYS A 105 4.35 -5.14 1.70
CA CYS A 105 5.60 -5.87 1.96
C CYS A 105 5.34 -7.22 2.61
N TYR A 106 4.43 -7.28 3.60
CA TYR A 106 4.02 -8.55 4.20
C TYR A 106 3.37 -9.46 3.16
N GLU A 107 2.41 -8.94 2.38
CA GLU A 107 1.69 -9.69 1.37
C GLU A 107 2.64 -10.25 0.30
N PHE A 108 3.69 -9.52 -0.08
CA PHE A 108 4.71 -10.03 -0.99
C PHE A 108 5.43 -11.24 -0.43
N LEU A 109 5.77 -11.23 0.86
CA LEU A 109 6.58 -12.29 1.47
C LEU A 109 5.75 -13.50 1.89
N TYR A 110 4.49 -13.29 2.28
CA TYR A 110 3.62 -14.33 2.82
C TYR A 110 2.46 -14.73 1.90
N GLY A 111 2.17 -13.93 0.88
CA GLY A 111 1.16 -14.20 -0.14
C GLY A 111 -0.27 -13.80 0.20
N ALA A 112 -0.50 -13.34 1.43
CA ALA A 112 -1.79 -12.84 1.90
C ALA A 112 -1.56 -11.67 2.88
N PRO A 113 -2.53 -10.74 3.03
CA PRO A 113 -2.43 -9.65 3.99
C PRO A 113 -2.35 -10.16 5.44
N PRO A 114 -1.62 -9.47 6.33
CA PRO A 114 -1.37 -9.95 7.70
C PRO A 114 -2.63 -10.02 8.57
N PHE A 115 -3.61 -9.16 8.28
CA PHE A 115 -4.84 -9.01 9.08
C PHE A 115 -6.08 -9.60 8.41
N GLU A 116 -5.95 -10.20 7.22
CA GLU A 116 -7.07 -10.85 6.53
C GLU A 116 -7.69 -11.93 7.43
N ALA A 117 -9.02 -11.97 7.45
CA ALA A 117 -9.83 -12.93 8.20
C ALA A 117 -11.12 -13.22 7.42
N GLU A 118 -11.81 -14.31 7.75
CA GLU A 118 -13.06 -14.70 7.08
C GLU A 118 -14.16 -13.65 7.19
N ARG A 119 -14.21 -12.93 8.33
CA ARG A 119 -15.20 -11.88 8.59
C ARG A 119 -14.53 -10.52 8.68
N GLN A 120 -15.18 -9.52 8.08
CA GLN A 120 -14.72 -8.13 8.11
C GLN A 120 -14.55 -7.59 9.54
N ASP A 121 -15.44 -7.95 10.46
CA ASP A 121 -15.34 -7.55 11.87
C ASP A 121 -14.05 -8.07 12.54
N ASP A 122 -13.61 -9.26 12.14
CA ASP A 122 -12.40 -9.88 12.67
C ASP A 122 -11.16 -9.21 12.07
N THR A 123 -11.18 -8.91 10.76
CA THR A 123 -10.15 -8.10 10.09
C THR A 123 -9.98 -6.75 10.81
N PHE A 124 -11.07 -6.01 11.03
CA PHE A 124 -11.03 -4.74 11.75
C PHE A 124 -10.49 -4.88 13.16
N ARG A 125 -10.91 -5.92 13.89
CA ARG A 125 -10.41 -6.18 15.24
C ARG A 125 -8.89 -6.42 15.24
N ARG A 126 -8.37 -7.17 14.26
CA ARG A 126 -6.94 -7.45 14.13
C ARG A 126 -6.14 -6.22 13.73
N ILE A 127 -6.67 -5.40 12.81
CA ILE A 127 -6.08 -4.10 12.43
C ILE A 127 -5.99 -3.18 13.66
N ILE A 128 -7.09 -2.96 14.37
CA ILE A 128 -7.13 -2.05 15.54
C ILE A 128 -6.14 -2.50 16.63
N LYS A 129 -6.04 -3.82 16.86
CA LYS A 129 -5.10 -4.39 17.84
C LYS A 129 -3.67 -4.48 17.35
N VAL A 130 -3.41 -4.21 16.07
CA VAL A 130 -2.13 -4.47 15.41
C VAL A 130 -1.66 -5.92 15.69
N ASP A 131 -2.58 -6.87 15.48
CA ASP A 131 -2.35 -8.30 15.71
C ASP A 131 -1.52 -8.93 14.57
N LEU A 132 -0.26 -8.47 14.47
CA LEU A 132 0.69 -8.84 13.44
C LEU A 132 1.44 -10.10 13.87
N SER A 133 1.31 -11.16 13.07
CA SER A 133 2.00 -12.42 13.28
C SER A 133 2.77 -12.83 12.04
N PHE A 134 3.94 -13.45 12.26
CA PHE A 134 4.82 -13.92 11.19
C PHE A 134 4.86 -15.46 11.21
N PRO A 135 4.20 -16.12 10.25
CA PRO A 135 4.32 -17.56 10.07
C PRO A 135 5.77 -18.01 9.94
N SER A 136 6.07 -19.24 10.38
CA SER A 136 7.39 -19.86 10.22
C SER A 136 7.71 -20.23 8.77
N THR A 137 6.69 -20.31 7.91
CA THR A 137 6.81 -20.63 6.49
C THR A 137 6.03 -19.59 5.66
N PRO A 138 6.61 -19.05 4.58
CA PRO A 138 7.99 -19.21 4.13
C PRO A 138 9.01 -18.60 5.11
N PHE A 139 10.27 -19.00 5.02
CA PHE A 139 11.33 -18.38 5.80
C PHE A 139 11.53 -16.93 5.34
N VAL A 140 11.43 -16.01 6.29
CA VAL A 140 11.67 -14.58 6.12
C VAL A 140 12.64 -14.14 7.21
N SER A 141 13.64 -13.36 6.81
CA SER A 141 14.71 -12.83 7.66
C SER A 141 14.15 -11.97 8.79
N LEU A 142 14.96 -11.83 9.85
CA LEU A 142 14.61 -10.94 10.95
C LEU A 142 14.57 -9.49 10.50
N ASP A 143 15.49 -9.08 9.61
CA ASP A 143 15.55 -7.71 9.08
C ASP A 143 14.28 -7.33 8.30
N ALA A 144 13.76 -8.25 7.47
CA ALA A 144 12.51 -8.00 6.76
C ALA A 144 11.30 -7.94 7.70
N LYS A 145 11.26 -8.78 8.74
CA LYS A 145 10.21 -8.75 9.77
C LYS A 145 10.26 -7.48 10.61
N ASP A 146 11.46 -7.04 10.98
CA ASP A 146 11.70 -5.80 11.72
C ASP A 146 11.25 -4.59 10.89
N LEU A 147 11.64 -4.53 9.61
CA LEU A 147 11.17 -3.49 8.69
C LEU A 147 9.63 -3.44 8.61
N ILE A 148 8.96 -4.58 8.41
CA ILE A 148 7.49 -4.62 8.35
C ILE A 148 6.89 -4.14 9.68
N SER A 149 7.43 -4.59 10.80
CA SER A 149 6.94 -4.23 12.13
C SER A 149 7.09 -2.74 12.41
N GLN A 150 8.21 -2.13 12.00
CA GLN A 150 8.45 -0.70 12.12
C GLN A 150 7.55 0.12 11.21
N VAL A 151 7.35 -0.32 9.97
CA VAL A 151 6.50 0.38 9.00
C VAL A 151 5.01 0.28 9.37
N CYS A 152 4.59 -0.83 9.99
CA CYS A 152 3.26 -1.02 10.57
C CYS A 152 3.15 -0.55 12.04
N SER A 153 4.11 0.22 12.56
CA SER A 153 3.99 0.79 13.90
C SER A 153 3.10 2.04 13.88
N TYR A 154 2.19 2.14 14.85
CA TYR A 154 1.12 3.14 14.91
C TYR A 154 1.65 4.59 14.79
N PRO A 155 0.93 5.51 14.10
CA PRO A 155 1.30 6.91 14.01
C PRO A 155 1.13 7.59 15.38
N GLY A 156 2.19 7.46 16.16
CA GLY A 156 2.39 8.03 17.49
C GLY A 156 3.87 7.92 17.89
N GLN A 157 4.60 7.00 17.28
CA GLN A 157 6.04 7.04 17.15
C GLN A 157 6.37 7.25 15.69
N SER A 158 6.44 8.52 15.27
CA SER A 158 7.11 8.84 14.01
C SER A 158 8.42 8.08 13.96
N ILE A 159 8.65 7.38 12.86
CA ILE A 159 10.00 6.99 12.42
C ILE A 159 10.72 8.31 12.15
N PHE A 160 11.17 8.99 13.20
CA PHE A 160 12.20 10.00 13.07
C PHE A 160 13.41 9.22 12.61
N PHE A 161 13.71 9.26 11.32
CA PHE A 161 15.08 9.10 10.85
C PHE A 161 15.88 10.23 11.53
N GLN A 162 16.31 10.02 12.76
CA GLN A 162 17.38 10.84 13.32
C GLN A 162 18.65 10.38 12.59
N TYR A 163 19.15 11.27 11.73
CA TYR A 163 20.56 11.24 11.36
C TYR A 163 21.37 11.35 12.65
N THR A 164 22.10 10.31 13.02
CA THR A 164 23.22 10.43 13.96
C THR A 164 24.50 10.51 13.15
N ASN A 165 25.31 11.53 13.43
CA ASN A 165 26.68 11.71 12.93
C ASN A 165 27.58 10.49 13.22
#